data_AF-A0A452UQ97-F1
#
_entry.id   AF-A0A452UQ97-F1
#
_cell.length_a   1.000
_cell.length_b   1.000
_cell.length_c   1.000
_cell.angle_alpha   90.00
_cell.angle_beta   90.00
_cell.angle_gamma   90.00
#
_symmetry.space_group_name_H-M   'P 1'
#
loop_
_entity.id
_entity.type
_entity.pdbx_description
1 polymer ?
#
loop_
_entity_poly.entity_id
_entity_poly.type
_entity_poly.pdbx_seq_one_letter_code
_entity_poly.pdbx_strand_id
1 'polypeptide(L)'
;MEILQALAALVYCNGSKCQKYLPDLLGKSGILMKLSDSAQPDPEVRRAAVHCMANLCLSVPGQPYLEDPYPDICFQAFLTTLQSPKSSDMDDITFCMLLQNALKGIQSLLNGGKMKLTQTEELGALLAVLKKSMFHGLPGLNIELPTVLYPTPLPQYDGRPPVKPQQSESSASRPTAVRLGLLRFKLWTAFNCLLYAFSMVYVTPCAKGSP
;
A
#
# COMPACT_ATOMS: atom_id res chain seq x y z
N MET A 1 -14.53 8.99 17.37
CA MET A 1 -14.13 9.25 15.97
C MET A 1 -13.44 10.61 15.78
N GLU A 2 -13.98 11.69 16.36
CA GLU A 2 -13.47 13.07 16.19
C GLU A 2 -11.98 13.25 16.53
N ILE A 3 -11.50 12.61 17.59
CA ILE A 3 -10.08 12.67 18.00
C ILE A 3 -9.16 12.08 16.93
N LEU A 4 -9.55 10.96 16.30
CA LEU A 4 -8.76 10.36 15.22
C LEU A 4 -8.81 11.21 13.96
N GLN A 5 -9.94 11.86 13.65
CA GLN A 5 -10.03 12.78 12.52
C GLN A 5 -9.15 14.03 12.75
N ALA A 6 -9.18 14.59 13.96
CA ALA A 6 -8.30 15.69 14.35
C ALA A 6 -6.83 15.29 14.28
N LEU A 7 -6.49 14.08 14.75
CA LEU A 7 -5.14 13.53 14.64
C LEU A 7 -4.74 13.35 13.16
N ALA A 8 -5.62 12.78 12.33
CA ALA A 8 -5.36 12.60 10.89
C ALA A 8 -5.06 13.93 10.19
N ALA A 9 -5.83 14.97 10.50
CA ALA A 9 -5.62 16.32 9.98
C ALA A 9 -4.30 16.92 10.50
N LEU A 10 -3.99 16.70 11.78
CA LEU A 10 -2.76 17.19 12.41
C LEU A 10 -1.52 16.55 11.77
N VAL A 11 -1.51 15.23 11.56
CA VAL A 11 -0.35 14.49 11.04
C VAL A 11 -0.19 14.59 9.53
N TYR A 12 -1.23 15.00 8.80
CA TYR A 12 -1.17 15.25 7.36
C TYR A 12 -0.08 16.28 7.04
N CYS A 13 0.92 15.88 6.23
CA CYS A 13 2.12 16.67 5.90
C CYS A 13 2.99 17.09 7.09
N ASN A 14 2.70 16.64 8.32
CA ASN A 14 3.45 16.98 9.53
C ASN A 14 4.14 15.78 10.18
N GLY A 15 4.14 14.59 9.55
CA GLY A 15 4.73 13.37 10.11
C GLY A 15 6.19 13.55 10.59
N SER A 16 6.99 14.36 9.90
CA SER A 16 8.37 14.70 10.29
C SER A 16 8.48 15.39 11.65
N LYS A 17 7.45 16.11 12.08
CA LYS A 17 7.37 16.82 13.37
C LYS A 17 6.86 15.92 14.49
N CYS A 18 6.33 14.75 14.16
CA CYS A 18 5.74 13.81 15.11
C CYS A 18 6.74 12.81 15.71
N GLN A 19 8.05 12.92 15.40
CA GLN A 19 9.09 11.96 15.80
C GLN A 19 9.06 11.59 17.29
N LYS A 20 8.89 12.59 18.18
CA LYS A 20 8.80 12.37 19.64
C LYS A 20 7.60 11.50 20.04
N TYR A 21 6.51 11.52 19.27
CA TYR A 21 5.25 10.83 19.56
C TYR A 21 5.12 9.50 18.80
N LEU A 22 6.01 9.20 17.84
CA LEU A 22 5.95 7.94 17.08
C LEU A 22 6.00 6.68 17.96
N PRO A 23 6.77 6.62 19.06
CA PRO A 23 6.71 5.45 19.96
C PRO A 23 5.30 5.21 20.54
N ASP A 24 4.61 6.26 20.94
CA ASP A 24 3.27 6.18 21.55
C ASP A 24 2.16 5.98 20.50
N LEU A 25 2.41 6.37 19.26
CA LEU A 25 1.46 6.20 18.15
C LEU A 25 1.61 4.85 17.47
N LEU A 26 2.83 4.47 17.09
CA LEU A 26 3.16 3.33 16.22
C LEU A 26 4.00 2.25 16.90
N GLY A 27 4.47 2.45 18.13
CA GLY A 27 5.23 1.42 18.85
C GLY A 27 4.38 0.18 19.17
N LYS A 28 5.01 -0.82 19.83
CA LYS A 28 4.37 -2.11 20.16
C LYS A 28 3.05 -1.98 20.93
N SER A 29 2.90 -0.94 21.74
CA SER A 29 1.67 -0.62 22.49
C SER A 29 1.00 0.67 22.01
N GLY A 30 1.42 1.14 20.83
CA GLY A 30 1.00 2.41 20.27
C GLY A 30 -0.49 2.42 19.96
N ILE A 31 -1.10 3.60 20.13
CA ILE A 31 -2.55 3.73 20.03
C ILE A 31 -3.05 3.42 18.62
N LEU A 32 -2.33 3.82 17.57
CA LEU A 32 -2.75 3.53 16.18
C LEU A 32 -2.59 2.06 15.82
N MET A 33 -1.60 1.37 16.40
CA MET A 33 -1.44 -0.08 16.21
C MET A 33 -2.62 -0.85 16.83
N LYS A 34 -3.01 -0.48 18.06
CA LYS A 34 -4.18 -1.09 18.71
C LYS A 34 -5.46 -0.81 17.93
N LEU A 35 -5.68 0.44 17.55
CA LEU A 35 -6.89 0.89 16.87
C LEU A 35 -6.97 0.47 15.39
N SER A 36 -5.89 -0.02 14.78
CA SER A 36 -5.93 -0.56 13.41
C SER A 36 -6.09 -2.08 13.36
N ASP A 37 -6.03 -2.76 14.51
CA ASP A 37 -6.11 -4.21 14.61
C ASP A 37 -7.43 -4.77 14.05
N SER A 38 -7.37 -5.97 13.48
CA SER A 38 -8.55 -6.67 12.96
C SER A 38 -9.61 -6.99 14.02
N ALA A 39 -9.22 -7.08 15.29
CA ALA A 39 -10.11 -7.30 16.43
C ALA A 39 -10.82 -6.02 16.90
N GLN A 40 -10.59 -4.87 16.25
CA GLN A 40 -11.29 -3.64 16.61
C GLN A 40 -12.79 -3.76 16.28
N PRO A 41 -13.66 -3.57 17.29
CA PRO A 41 -15.10 -3.80 17.12
C PRO A 41 -15.78 -2.70 16.30
N ASP A 42 -15.17 -1.51 16.23
CA ASP A 42 -15.70 -0.39 15.47
C ASP A 42 -14.94 -0.26 14.14
N PRO A 43 -15.59 -0.57 13.00
CA PRO A 43 -14.97 -0.52 11.68
C PRO A 43 -14.56 0.90 11.27
N GLU A 44 -15.28 1.94 11.73
CA GLU A 44 -14.95 3.33 11.44
C GLU A 44 -13.72 3.79 12.21
N VAL A 45 -13.57 3.34 13.46
CA VAL A 45 -12.36 3.57 14.25
C VAL A 45 -11.15 2.91 13.59
N ARG A 46 -11.30 1.66 13.14
CA ARG A 46 -10.24 0.95 12.42
C ARG A 46 -9.82 1.68 11.15
N ARG A 47 -10.81 2.08 10.33
CA ARG A 47 -10.58 2.88 9.12
C ARG A 47 -9.86 4.20 9.41
N ALA A 48 -10.30 4.94 10.43
CA ALA A 48 -9.71 6.22 10.80
C ALA A 48 -8.27 6.07 11.34
N ALA A 49 -7.99 5.02 12.10
CA ALA A 49 -6.63 4.73 12.59
C ALA A 49 -5.68 4.43 11.42
N VAL A 50 -6.08 3.56 10.48
CA VAL A 50 -5.30 3.27 9.26
C VAL A 50 -5.10 4.53 8.41
N HIS A 51 -6.09 5.42 8.34
CA HIS A 51 -5.96 6.71 7.68
C HIS A 51 -4.91 7.61 8.35
N CYS A 52 -4.88 7.68 9.68
CA CYS A 52 -3.85 8.42 10.42
C CYS A 52 -2.44 7.88 10.12
N MET A 53 -2.29 6.55 10.12
CA MET A 53 -1.02 5.89 9.80
C MET A 53 -0.58 6.22 8.36
N ALA A 54 -1.50 6.21 7.41
CA ALA A 54 -1.21 6.57 6.02
C ALA A 54 -0.73 8.02 5.91
N ASN A 55 -1.38 8.95 6.62
CA ASN A 55 -0.98 10.35 6.65
C ASN A 55 0.39 10.57 7.30
N LEU A 56 0.74 9.82 8.34
CA LEU A 56 2.09 9.84 8.93
C LEU A 56 3.15 9.42 7.91
N CYS A 57 2.83 8.46 7.04
CA CYS A 57 3.74 7.97 6.00
C CYS A 57 3.86 8.90 4.79
N LEU A 58 3.15 10.03 4.73
CA LEU A 58 3.25 10.96 3.61
C LEU A 58 4.63 11.64 3.59
N SER A 59 5.33 11.50 2.47
CA SER A 59 6.60 12.18 2.23
C SER A 59 6.34 13.60 1.71
N VAL A 60 6.90 14.60 2.38
CA VAL A 60 6.92 16.00 1.92
C VAL A 60 8.33 16.34 1.43
N PRO A 61 8.51 16.89 0.21
CA PRO A 61 9.82 17.30 -0.28
C PRO A 61 10.53 18.24 0.70
N GLY A 62 11.80 17.95 0.99
CA GLY A 62 12.62 18.78 1.90
C GLY A 62 12.40 18.54 3.40
N GLN A 63 11.55 17.59 3.79
CA GLN A 63 11.34 17.20 5.19
C GLN A 63 11.97 15.83 5.50
N PRO A 64 12.46 15.61 6.74
CA PRO A 64 12.86 14.29 7.20
C PRO A 64 11.69 13.30 7.08
N TYR A 65 11.94 12.17 6.44
CA TYR A 65 10.94 11.09 6.36
C TYR A 65 10.95 10.24 7.63
N LEU A 66 9.91 9.41 7.83
CA LEU A 66 9.90 8.42 8.92
C LEU A 66 11.24 7.65 8.96
N GLU A 67 11.74 7.46 10.17
CA GLU A 67 12.97 6.71 10.44
C GLU A 67 12.64 5.30 10.91
N ASP A 68 13.58 4.38 10.73
CA ASP A 68 13.40 3.01 11.20
C ASP A 68 13.14 2.99 12.72
N PRO A 69 12.27 2.09 13.23
CA PRO A 69 11.64 0.96 12.54
C PRO A 69 10.23 1.25 11.99
N TYR A 70 9.77 2.50 12.04
CA TYR A 70 8.35 2.82 11.83
C TYR A 70 7.82 2.58 10.39
N PRO A 71 8.60 2.80 9.30
CA PRO A 71 8.16 2.44 7.95
C PRO A 71 7.77 0.98 7.81
N ASP A 72 8.56 0.06 8.37
CA ASP A 72 8.31 -1.38 8.28
C ASP A 72 7.09 -1.78 9.12
N ILE A 73 6.92 -1.19 10.30
CA ILE A 73 5.75 -1.40 11.15
C ILE A 73 4.47 -0.97 10.42
N CYS A 74 4.47 0.24 9.84
CA CYS A 74 3.34 0.74 9.06
C CYS A 74 3.06 -0.14 7.84
N PHE A 75 4.09 -0.57 7.12
CA PHE A 75 3.92 -1.45 5.97
C PHE A 75 3.23 -2.76 6.34
N GLN A 76 3.71 -3.42 7.39
CA GLN A 76 3.12 -4.68 7.86
C GLN A 76 1.67 -4.51 8.31
N ALA A 77 1.34 -3.39 8.99
CA ALA A 77 -0.03 -3.07 9.37
C ALA A 77 -0.94 -2.85 8.14
N PHE A 78 -0.46 -2.14 7.11
CA PHE A 78 -1.23 -1.96 5.87
C PHE A 78 -1.40 -3.27 5.11
N LEU A 79 -0.34 -4.08 4.99
CA LEU A 79 -0.40 -5.37 4.30
C LEU A 79 -1.39 -6.31 5.01
N THR A 80 -1.34 -6.40 6.34
CA THR A 80 -2.27 -7.18 7.15
C THR A 80 -3.71 -6.69 6.97
N THR A 81 -3.92 -5.37 6.92
CA THR A 81 -5.24 -4.76 6.68
C THR A 81 -5.79 -5.18 5.32
N LEU A 82 -4.97 -5.17 4.27
CA LEU A 82 -5.40 -5.54 2.93
C LEU A 82 -5.58 -7.06 2.74
N GLN A 83 -4.87 -7.88 3.53
CA GLN A 83 -5.05 -9.33 3.56
C GLN A 83 -6.31 -9.76 4.32
N SER A 84 -6.70 -8.97 5.32
CA SER A 84 -7.89 -9.23 6.14
C SER A 84 -9.16 -9.27 5.28
N PRO A 85 -10.02 -10.28 5.43
CA PRO A 85 -11.32 -10.28 4.77
C PRO A 85 -12.23 -9.20 5.36
N LYS A 86 -13.25 -8.79 4.60
CA LYS A 86 -14.33 -7.93 5.10
C LYS A 86 -15.05 -8.65 6.24
N SER A 87 -15.24 -7.97 7.36
CA SER A 87 -16.02 -8.50 8.48
C SER A 87 -17.52 -8.39 8.18
N SER A 88 -18.34 -9.26 8.75
CA SER A 88 -19.79 -9.33 8.45
C SER A 88 -20.58 -8.09 8.89
N ASP A 89 -20.04 -7.35 9.85
CA ASP A 89 -20.56 -6.12 10.44
C ASP A 89 -20.15 -4.85 9.67
N MET A 90 -19.21 -4.95 8.72
CA MET A 90 -18.70 -3.80 7.96
C MET A 90 -19.39 -3.67 6.60
N ASP A 91 -19.90 -2.48 6.28
CA ASP A 91 -20.46 -2.18 4.96
C ASP A 91 -19.37 -2.06 3.89
N ASP A 92 -19.78 -2.19 2.63
CA ASP A 92 -18.86 -2.18 1.50
C ASP A 92 -18.13 -0.85 1.31
N ILE A 93 -18.77 0.28 1.65
CA ILE A 93 -18.17 1.62 1.49
C ILE A 93 -17.04 1.78 2.51
N THR A 94 -17.30 1.46 3.77
CA THR A 94 -16.31 1.54 4.85
C THR A 94 -15.15 0.58 4.63
N PHE A 95 -15.43 -0.64 4.15
CA PHE A 95 -14.37 -1.57 3.76
C PHE A 95 -13.52 -1.04 2.59
N CYS A 96 -14.15 -0.50 1.54
CA CYS A 96 -13.43 0.10 0.42
C CYS A 96 -12.56 1.29 0.85
N MET A 97 -13.07 2.16 1.72
CA MET A 97 -12.28 3.26 2.28
C MET A 97 -11.10 2.76 3.12
N LEU A 98 -11.28 1.69 3.90
CA LEU A 98 -10.21 1.05 4.66
C LEU A 98 -9.10 0.52 3.73
N LEU A 99 -9.47 -0.23 2.69
CA LEU A 99 -8.53 -0.69 1.67
C LEU A 99 -7.82 0.49 0.99
N GLN A 100 -8.58 1.54 0.63
CA GLN A 100 -8.02 2.74 0.01
C GLN A 100 -6.96 3.42 0.89
N ASN A 101 -7.23 3.54 2.19
CA ASN A 101 -6.30 4.13 3.15
C ASN A 101 -5.01 3.31 3.27
N ALA A 102 -5.12 1.98 3.38
CA ALA A 102 -3.96 1.10 3.43
C ALA A 102 -3.14 1.16 2.14
N LEU A 103 -3.80 1.17 0.96
CA LEU A 103 -3.13 1.33 -0.33
C LEU A 103 -2.39 2.67 -0.44
N LYS A 104 -3.01 3.79 0.00
CA LYS A 104 -2.37 5.12 0.06
C LYS A 104 -1.15 5.10 0.98
N GLY A 105 -1.23 4.43 2.12
CA GLY A 105 -0.12 4.27 3.05
C GLY A 105 1.08 3.56 2.42
N ILE A 106 0.85 2.40 1.78
CA ILE A 106 1.90 1.65 1.08
C ILE A 106 2.51 2.48 -0.05
N GLN A 107 1.69 3.13 -0.87
CA GLN A 107 2.18 4.02 -1.94
C GLN A 107 3.10 5.11 -1.36
N SER A 108 2.71 5.71 -0.24
CA SER A 108 3.50 6.77 0.42
C SER A 108 4.85 6.25 0.93
N LEU A 109 4.88 5.05 1.52
CA LEU A 109 6.11 4.37 1.95
C LEU A 109 7.06 4.07 0.79
N LEU A 110 6.51 3.62 -0.34
CA LEU A 110 7.30 3.34 -1.55
C LEU A 110 7.85 4.61 -2.20
N ASN A 111 7.06 5.69 -2.21
CA ASN A 111 7.47 6.99 -2.72
C ASN A 111 8.55 7.65 -1.85
N GLY A 112 8.51 7.44 -0.53
CA GLY A 112 9.53 7.91 0.41
C GLY A 112 10.92 7.32 0.16
N GLY A 113 11.05 6.32 -0.71
CA GLY A 113 12.33 5.80 -1.22
C GLY A 113 13.15 4.98 -0.22
N LYS A 114 12.90 5.13 1.10
CA LYS A 114 13.57 4.41 2.18
C LYS A 114 13.14 2.96 2.31
N MET A 115 11.94 2.61 1.82
CA MET A 115 11.43 1.26 1.96
C MET A 115 12.18 0.28 1.03
N LYS A 116 12.89 -0.67 1.64
CA LYS A 116 13.58 -1.75 0.96
C LYS A 116 12.64 -2.94 0.86
N LEU A 117 11.92 -3.07 -0.26
CA LEU A 117 11.24 -4.32 -0.64
C LEU A 117 12.29 -5.39 -1.05
N THR A 118 13.29 -5.60 -0.20
CA THR A 118 14.41 -6.52 -0.47
C THR A 118 14.03 -7.97 -0.23
N GLN A 119 12.94 -8.22 0.49
CA GLN A 119 12.41 -9.57 0.69
C GLN A 119 11.38 -9.88 -0.40
N THR A 120 11.71 -10.86 -1.24
CA THR A 120 10.86 -11.35 -2.33
C THR A 120 9.47 -11.78 -1.83
N GLU A 121 9.36 -12.23 -0.58
CA GLU A 121 8.12 -12.65 0.06
C GLU A 121 7.16 -11.48 0.34
N GLU A 122 7.64 -10.37 0.90
CA GLU A 122 6.83 -9.18 1.18
C GLU A 122 6.31 -8.53 -0.11
N LEU A 123 7.17 -8.47 -1.14
CA LEU A 123 6.77 -8.04 -2.47
C LEU A 123 5.72 -8.97 -3.06
N GLY A 124 5.89 -10.28 -2.90
CA GLY A 124 4.93 -11.25 -3.43
C GLY A 124 3.58 -11.21 -2.72
N ALA A 125 3.58 -11.02 -1.40
CA ALA A 125 2.37 -10.80 -0.62
C ALA A 125 1.65 -9.52 -1.05
N LEU A 126 2.40 -8.43 -1.27
CA LEU A 126 1.85 -7.18 -1.78
C LEU A 126 1.22 -7.35 -3.17
N LEU A 127 1.89 -8.06 -4.08
CA LEU A 127 1.37 -8.32 -5.42
C LEU A 127 0.10 -9.17 -5.40
N ALA A 128 0.04 -10.20 -4.55
CA ALA A 128 -1.17 -11.00 -4.34
C ALA A 128 -2.34 -10.12 -3.90
N VAL A 129 -2.10 -9.32 -2.88
CA VAL A 129 -3.10 -8.42 -2.29
C VAL A 129 -3.57 -7.36 -3.28
N LEU A 130 -2.67 -6.77 -4.06
CA LEU A 130 -3.02 -5.82 -5.11
C LEU A 130 -3.88 -6.47 -6.18
N LYS A 131 -3.50 -7.66 -6.65
CA LYS A 131 -4.29 -8.40 -7.62
C LYS A 131 -5.69 -8.68 -7.08
N LYS A 132 -5.81 -9.17 -5.84
CA LYS A 132 -7.10 -9.38 -5.17
C LYS A 132 -7.91 -8.07 -5.11
N SER A 133 -7.30 -6.98 -4.66
CA SER A 133 -7.88 -5.64 -4.55
C SER A 133 -8.43 -5.11 -5.88
N MET A 134 -7.80 -5.44 -7.02
CA MET A 134 -8.26 -5.03 -8.35
C MET A 134 -9.59 -5.66 -8.77
N PHE A 135 -9.95 -6.81 -8.20
CA PHE A 135 -11.19 -7.52 -8.53
C PHE A 135 -12.31 -7.30 -7.49
N HIS A 136 -12.03 -6.61 -6.39
CA HIS A 136 -13.06 -6.23 -5.43
C HIS A 136 -14.06 -5.25 -6.07
N GLY A 137 -15.35 -5.60 -6.05
CA GLY A 137 -16.43 -4.80 -6.64
C GLY A 137 -16.89 -5.24 -8.04
N LEU A 138 -16.23 -6.22 -8.67
CA LEU A 138 -16.70 -6.81 -9.93
C LEU A 138 -17.67 -7.97 -9.67
N PRO A 139 -18.95 -7.89 -10.11
CA PRO A 139 -19.89 -8.99 -9.94
C PRO A 139 -19.47 -10.20 -10.79
N GLY A 140 -19.48 -11.39 -10.20
CA GLY A 140 -19.28 -12.67 -10.92
C GLY A 140 -17.86 -13.26 -10.86
N LEU A 141 -16.92 -12.67 -10.12
CA LEU A 141 -15.54 -13.18 -10.02
C LEU A 141 -15.17 -13.49 -8.56
N ASN A 142 -15.20 -14.77 -8.17
CA ASN A 142 -14.71 -15.24 -6.87
C ASN A 142 -13.32 -15.84 -7.08
N ILE A 143 -12.28 -15.01 -7.03
CA ILE A 143 -10.89 -15.47 -7.20
C ILE A 143 -10.35 -15.88 -5.82
N GLU A 144 -10.28 -17.19 -5.56
CA GLU A 144 -9.37 -17.71 -4.52
C GLU A 144 -7.93 -17.46 -4.97
N LEU A 145 -7.24 -16.53 -4.32
CA LEU A 145 -5.89 -16.12 -4.70
C LEU A 145 -4.88 -16.57 -3.63
N PRO A 146 -3.72 -17.14 -4.03
CA PRO A 146 -2.64 -17.49 -3.10
C PRO A 146 -2.17 -16.27 -2.30
N THR A 147 -1.81 -16.48 -1.03
CA THR A 147 -1.33 -15.44 -0.09
C THR A 147 -0.11 -14.67 -0.60
N VAL A 148 0.68 -15.27 -1.51
CA VAL A 148 1.90 -14.70 -2.09
C VAL A 148 1.92 -14.98 -3.59
N LEU A 149 2.15 -13.95 -4.40
CA LEU A 149 2.41 -14.08 -5.83
C LEU A 149 3.85 -13.69 -6.13
N TYR A 150 4.65 -14.65 -6.56
CA TYR A 150 5.98 -14.34 -7.06
C TYR A 150 5.90 -13.78 -8.48
N PRO A 151 6.68 -12.74 -8.83
CA PRO A 151 6.79 -12.30 -10.21
C PRO A 151 7.32 -13.46 -11.06
N THR A 152 6.51 -14.00 -11.96
CA THR A 152 7.00 -14.95 -12.95
C THR A 152 8.07 -14.24 -13.78
N PRO A 153 9.28 -14.82 -13.97
CA PRO A 153 10.22 -14.29 -14.94
C PRO A 153 9.48 -14.17 -16.28
N LEU A 154 9.35 -12.96 -16.80
CA LEU A 154 8.72 -12.75 -18.10
C LEU A 154 9.44 -13.66 -19.12
N PRO A 155 8.72 -14.37 -20.00
CA PRO A 155 9.34 -14.93 -21.19
C PRO A 155 10.08 -13.77 -21.87
N GLN A 156 11.40 -13.86 -21.94
CA GLN A 156 12.16 -12.96 -22.78
C GLN A 156 11.59 -13.16 -24.17
N TYR A 157 11.02 -12.09 -24.73
CA TYR A 157 10.45 -12.04 -26.08
C TYR A 157 11.26 -12.95 -27.00
N ASP A 158 10.59 -13.84 -27.73
CA ASP A 158 11.14 -14.79 -28.70
C ASP A 158 11.96 -14.03 -29.76
N GLY A 159 13.17 -13.66 -29.38
CA GLY A 159 14.18 -13.11 -30.24
C GLY A 159 14.75 -14.29 -31.00
N ARG A 160 14.25 -14.46 -32.23
CA ARG A 160 14.90 -15.16 -33.35
C ARG A 160 16.36 -15.53 -33.03
N PRO A 161 16.75 -16.82 -33.07
CA PRO A 161 18.07 -17.23 -32.63
C PRO A 161 19.15 -16.53 -33.47
N PRO A 162 20.09 -15.79 -32.85
CA PRO A 162 21.24 -15.29 -33.57
C PRO A 162 22.20 -16.47 -33.83
N VAL A 163 22.69 -16.53 -35.06
CA VAL A 163 23.79 -17.40 -35.48
C VAL A 163 25.02 -17.08 -34.60
N LYS A 164 25.60 -18.12 -33.97
CA LYS A 164 26.85 -18.14 -33.16
C LYS A 164 28.10 -17.69 -33.98
N PRO A 165 29.30 -17.49 -33.38
CA PRO A 165 29.69 -16.64 -32.23
C PRO A 165 31.08 -15.95 -32.41
N GLN A 166 31.33 -14.76 -31.83
CA GLN A 166 32.67 -14.18 -31.53
C GLN A 166 32.44 -12.79 -30.87
N GLN A 167 33.12 -12.26 -29.86
CA GLN A 167 34.26 -12.61 -29.02
C GLN A 167 34.21 -11.65 -27.79
N SER A 168 34.86 -12.02 -26.70
CA SER A 168 34.85 -11.41 -25.35
C SER A 168 35.26 -9.93 -25.24
N GLU A 169 34.65 -9.21 -24.27
CA GLU A 169 35.22 -8.27 -23.26
C GLU A 169 34.07 -7.40 -22.69
N SER A 170 33.65 -7.51 -21.43
CA SER A 170 34.21 -7.01 -20.16
C SER A 170 33.31 -5.91 -19.55
N SER A 171 32.68 -6.26 -18.41
CA SER A 171 32.21 -5.40 -17.31
C SER A 171 31.30 -4.17 -17.56
N ALA A 172 30.02 -4.29 -17.19
CA ALA A 172 29.33 -3.33 -16.30
C ALA A 172 28.01 -3.92 -15.76
N SER A 173 27.99 -4.22 -14.47
CA SER A 173 26.85 -4.69 -13.69
C SER A 173 25.74 -3.63 -13.55
N ARG A 174 24.71 -3.63 -14.42
CA ARG A 174 23.49 -2.81 -14.22
C ARG A 174 22.11 -3.44 -14.58
N PRO A 175 21.77 -4.72 -14.33
CA PRO A 175 20.39 -5.19 -14.61
C PRO A 175 19.38 -4.93 -13.47
N THR A 176 19.84 -4.82 -12.23
CA THR A 176 18.95 -4.89 -11.04
C THR A 176 18.22 -3.57 -10.75
N ALA A 177 18.90 -2.43 -10.93
CA ALA A 177 18.33 -1.12 -10.65
C ALA A 177 17.21 -0.72 -11.64
N VAL A 178 17.35 -1.08 -12.91
CA VAL A 178 16.36 -0.78 -13.96
C VAL A 178 15.09 -1.60 -13.77
N ARG A 179 15.21 -2.88 -13.35
CA ARG A 179 14.06 -3.73 -13.02
C ARG A 179 13.28 -3.24 -11.82
N LEU A 180 13.97 -2.77 -10.77
CA LEU A 180 13.33 -2.23 -9.58
C LEU A 180 12.62 -0.89 -9.87
N GLY A 181 13.22 -0.02 -10.68
CA GLY A 181 12.60 1.24 -11.12
C GLY A 181 11.35 1.03 -11.97
N LEU A 182 11.38 0.09 -12.93
CA LEU A 182 10.23 -0.25 -13.76
C LEU A 182 9.12 -0.94 -12.96
N LEU A 183 9.48 -1.82 -12.02
CA LEU A 183 8.52 -2.43 -11.11
C LEU A 183 7.86 -1.38 -10.22
N ARG A 184 8.64 -0.47 -9.62
CA ARG A 184 8.12 0.66 -8.84
C ARG A 184 7.20 1.54 -9.67
N PHE A 185 7.54 1.84 -10.93
CA PHE A 185 6.69 2.61 -11.82
C PHE A 185 5.38 1.88 -12.16
N LYS A 186 5.44 0.59 -12.55
CA LYS A 186 4.25 -0.21 -12.82
C LYS A 186 3.36 -0.39 -11.60
N LEU A 187 3.97 -0.60 -10.43
CA LEU A 187 3.27 -0.69 -9.16
C LEU A 187 2.60 0.64 -8.85
N TRP A 188 3.29 1.76 -9.03
CA TRP A 188 2.73 3.11 -8.87
C TRP A 188 1.56 3.36 -9.84
N THR A 189 1.68 2.98 -11.11
CA THR A 189 0.56 3.09 -12.06
C THR A 189 -0.62 2.24 -11.61
N ALA A 190 -0.38 0.99 -11.20
CA ALA A 190 -1.43 0.11 -10.69
C ALA A 190 -2.11 0.69 -9.44
N PHE A 191 -1.33 1.18 -8.47
CA PHE A 191 -1.83 1.85 -7.27
C PHE A 191 -2.67 3.07 -7.60
N ASN A 192 -2.20 3.95 -8.50
CA ASN A 192 -2.98 5.11 -8.93
C ASN A 192 -4.25 4.69 -9.65
N CYS A 193 -4.21 3.71 -10.56
CA CYS A 193 -5.41 3.21 -11.25
C CYS A 193 -6.42 2.60 -10.27
N LEU A 194 -5.97 1.80 -9.30
CA LEU A 194 -6.82 1.29 -8.22
C LEU A 194 -7.40 2.43 -7.39
N LEU A 195 -6.58 3.38 -6.96
CA LEU A 195 -7.03 4.53 -6.17
C LEU A 195 -8.06 5.38 -6.91
N TYR A 196 -7.85 5.56 -8.21
CA TYR A 196 -8.77 6.28 -9.09
C TYR A 196 -10.06 5.50 -9.31
N ALA A 197 -9.98 4.18 -9.51
CA ALA A 197 -11.15 3.30 -9.63
C ALA A 197 -11.96 3.28 -8.32
N PHE A 198 -11.31 3.12 -7.17
CA PHE A 198 -11.96 3.21 -5.85
C PHE A 198 -12.58 4.60 -5.62
N SER A 199 -11.91 5.67 -6.04
CA SER A 199 -12.47 7.02 -5.94
C SER A 199 -13.69 7.20 -6.85
N MET A 200 -13.62 6.77 -8.12
CA MET A 200 -14.73 6.91 -9.06
C MET A 200 -15.94 6.05 -8.69
N VAL A 201 -15.72 4.82 -8.23
CA VAL A 201 -16.78 3.85 -7.90
C VAL A 201 -17.41 4.12 -6.54
N TYR A 202 -16.65 4.60 -5.55
CA TYR A 202 -17.14 4.70 -4.16
C TYR A 202 -17.17 6.11 -3.56
N VAL A 203 -16.56 7.13 -4.18
CA VAL A 203 -16.74 8.54 -3.76
C VAL A 203 -17.93 9.20 -4.47
N THR A 204 -18.54 8.53 -5.45
CA THR A 204 -19.76 9.03 -6.11
C THR A 204 -21.01 8.31 -5.57
N PRO A 205 -21.55 8.78 -4.45
CA PRO A 205 -22.99 9.02 -4.40
C PRO A 205 -23.30 10.33 -3.65
N CYS A 206 -22.87 11.48 -4.17
CA CYS A 206 -23.37 12.79 -3.73
C CYS A 206 -23.44 13.77 -4.91
N ALA A 207 -24.16 13.39 -5.97
CA ALA A 207 -24.57 14.31 -7.03
C ALA A 207 -25.92 13.94 -7.66
N LYS A 208 -26.81 13.28 -6.91
CA LYS A 208 -28.23 13.18 -7.25
C LYS A 208 -29.06 13.21 -5.98
N GLY A 209 -29.64 14.36 -5.70
CA GLY A 209 -30.61 14.51 -4.62
C GLY A 209 -30.78 15.96 -4.22
N SER A 210 -31.77 16.62 -4.85
CA SER A 210 -32.79 17.47 -4.20
C SER A 210 -33.20 18.65 -5.10
N PRO A 211 -34.48 19.05 -5.02
CA PRO A 211 -35.67 18.46 -5.63
C PRO A 211 -35.90 18.94 -7.08
#